data_AF-A0A817DE11-F1
#
_entry.id   AF-A0A817DE11-F1
#
_cell.length_a   1.000
_cell.length_b   1.000
_cell.length_c   1.000
_cell.angle_alpha   90.00
_cell.angle_beta   90.00
_cell.angle_gamma   90.00
#
_symmetry.space_group_name_H-M   'P 1'
#
loop_
_entity.id
_entity.type
_entity.pdbx_description
1 polymer ?
#
loop_
_entity_poly.entity_id
_entity_poly.type
_entity_poly.pdbx_seq_one_letter_code
_entity_poly.pdbx_strand_id
1 'polypeptide(L)'
;MPPPLVTGISPREGCPGIKITIRGENLGTDDKDFIGLKICGDDCRATASWMSPNKIVAYAGHGQGKGDVIVVTKSGGIGSCSVGFYGRVEQAGQFQEVAVWIDEDAVTLFGLNTSKAPAFLPGTGDTMSGSTTDSSSVTPAEELYEMFPTSSTDITQPNFNPYYYLLAYKSNATFDELNQNFEHLQRTRVDNKGASTTLVKNNIASFMEAVDIMKDIRRLSADDRKKNFYEPVIKLIEEISRIAHSMYDTDLARKDYSDTIRNALNVIQRYKFIFHLPQTIERSVKREEYEKVINDLVRARAAFETVDSKVFRNIQREVEQQIQNLRTLFRQRLTEFPSSIDDQKLFIRYLHSLDPRADPAWDCIIHQKAALIDVLRSCAVDPKQQQQQQCKSFYFP
;
A
#
# COMPACT_ATOMS: atom_id res chain seq x y z
N MET A 1 -7.33 26.33 -1.10
CA MET A 1 -6.24 27.17 -1.64
C MET A 1 -6.61 27.61 -3.04
N PRO A 2 -6.01 28.68 -3.60
CA PRO A 2 -6.09 28.92 -5.05
C PRO A 2 -5.66 27.66 -5.83
N PRO A 3 -6.23 27.43 -7.03
CA PRO A 3 -5.91 26.25 -7.81
C PRO A 3 -4.44 26.28 -8.26
N PRO A 4 -3.81 25.10 -8.43
CA PRO A 4 -2.43 25.02 -8.91
C PRO A 4 -2.33 25.60 -10.31
N LEU A 5 -1.38 26.49 -10.54
CA LEU A 5 -1.13 27.10 -11.85
C LEU A 5 0.28 26.76 -12.33
N VAL A 6 0.38 26.05 -13.45
CA VAL A 6 1.67 25.75 -14.09
C VAL A 6 2.05 26.89 -15.01
N THR A 7 3.12 27.61 -14.67
CA THR A 7 3.60 28.79 -15.39
C THR A 7 4.81 28.49 -16.29
N GLY A 8 5.55 27.40 -16.03
CA GLY A 8 6.73 27.06 -16.81
C GLY A 8 7.09 25.58 -16.77
N ILE A 9 7.62 25.09 -17.89
CA ILE A 9 8.06 23.70 -18.07
C ILE A 9 9.45 23.72 -18.72
N SER A 10 10.36 22.89 -18.22
CA SER A 10 11.71 22.74 -18.76
C SER A 10 12.15 21.28 -18.73
N PRO A 11 12.49 20.67 -19.88
CA PRO A 11 12.39 21.20 -21.25
C PRO A 11 10.93 21.28 -21.75
N ARG A 12 10.65 22.14 -22.75
CA ARG A 12 9.29 22.32 -23.33
C ARG A 12 8.92 21.23 -24.35
N GLU A 13 9.91 20.49 -24.82
CA GLU A 13 9.78 19.40 -25.78
C GLU A 13 10.70 18.24 -25.37
N GLY A 14 10.33 17.01 -25.72
CA GLY A 14 11.20 15.86 -25.51
C GLY A 14 10.55 14.51 -25.79
N CYS A 15 11.38 13.47 -25.76
CA CYS A 15 10.98 12.08 -25.97
C CYS A 15 10.41 11.46 -24.67
N PRO A 16 9.61 10.39 -24.76
CA PRO A 16 9.14 9.65 -23.60
C PRO A 16 10.29 9.27 -22.66
N GLY A 17 10.13 9.48 -21.36
CA GLY A 17 11.17 9.22 -20.36
C GLY A 17 12.15 10.37 -20.09
N ILE A 18 12.02 11.53 -20.75
CA ILE A 18 12.84 12.71 -20.41
C ILE A 18 12.44 13.29 -19.06
N LYS A 19 13.43 13.80 -18.30
CA LYS A 19 13.20 14.48 -17.03
C LYS A 19 12.66 15.89 -17.27
N ILE A 20 11.43 16.13 -16.83
CA ILE A 20 10.73 17.42 -16.92
C ILE A 20 10.69 18.08 -15.54
N THR A 21 11.07 19.35 -15.49
CA THR A 21 10.88 20.22 -14.33
C THR A 21 9.70 21.15 -14.58
N ILE A 22 8.66 21.01 -13.76
CA ILE A 22 7.44 21.81 -13.80
C ILE A 22 7.56 22.89 -12.74
N ARG A 23 7.35 24.14 -13.14
CA ARG A 23 7.35 25.34 -12.28
C ARG A 23 5.97 25.98 -12.32
N GLY A 24 5.52 26.45 -11.17
CA GLY A 24 4.18 27.00 -11.03
C GLY A 24 3.96 27.65 -9.68
N GLU A 25 2.71 27.98 -9.41
CA GLU A 25 2.24 28.52 -8.15
C GLU A 25 1.22 27.55 -7.55
N ASN A 26 1.27 27.38 -6.22
CA ASN A 26 0.32 26.57 -5.45
C ASN A 26 0.29 25.08 -5.88
N LEU A 27 1.44 24.48 -6.21
CA LEU A 27 1.59 23.07 -6.60
C LEU A 27 1.49 22.08 -5.41
N GLY A 28 0.80 22.46 -4.33
CA GLY A 28 0.63 21.70 -3.10
C GLY A 28 1.52 22.18 -1.95
N THR A 29 1.04 22.01 -0.71
CA THR A 29 1.78 22.39 0.50
C THR A 29 2.75 21.33 1.03
N ASP A 30 2.49 20.06 0.74
CA ASP A 30 3.29 18.92 1.20
C ASP A 30 3.20 17.80 0.15
N ASP A 31 4.12 16.83 0.17
CA ASP A 31 4.15 15.72 -0.79
C ASP A 31 2.85 14.88 -0.74
N LYS A 32 2.20 14.81 0.42
CA LYS A 32 0.91 14.15 0.62
C LYS A 32 -0.29 14.91 0.04
N ASP A 33 -0.12 16.21 -0.24
CA ASP A 33 -1.14 17.08 -0.81
C ASP A 33 -1.16 17.00 -2.35
N PHE A 34 -0.03 16.62 -2.96
CA PHE A 34 0.07 16.33 -4.39
C PHE A 34 -0.53 14.94 -4.69
N ILE A 35 -1.58 14.87 -5.50
CA ILE A 35 -2.32 13.61 -5.74
C ILE A 35 -2.15 13.10 -7.17
N GLY A 36 -2.03 13.99 -8.16
CA GLY A 36 -1.98 13.60 -9.56
C GLY A 36 -1.20 14.57 -10.43
N LEU A 37 -0.59 14.05 -11.49
CA LEU A 37 0.05 14.84 -12.53
C LEU A 37 -0.25 14.20 -13.88
N LYS A 38 -0.85 14.98 -14.77
CA LYS A 38 -1.16 14.56 -16.13
C LYS A 38 -0.32 15.38 -17.10
N ILE A 39 0.52 14.73 -17.90
CA ILE A 39 1.34 15.36 -18.93
C ILE A 39 0.88 14.84 -20.28
N CYS A 40 0.39 15.71 -21.16
CA CYS A 40 0.01 15.36 -22.53
C CYS A 40 -0.98 14.19 -22.64
N GLY A 41 -1.94 14.10 -21.71
CA GLY A 41 -2.94 13.03 -21.71
C GLY A 41 -2.59 11.83 -20.82
N ASP A 42 -1.33 11.64 -20.46
CA ASP A 42 -0.84 10.50 -19.68
C ASP A 42 -0.71 10.82 -18.18
N ASP A 43 -1.04 9.84 -17.35
CA ASP A 43 -0.85 9.94 -15.90
C ASP A 43 0.63 9.65 -15.54
N CYS A 44 1.32 10.71 -15.10
CA CYS A 44 2.72 10.66 -14.69
C CYS A 44 2.88 10.73 -13.16
N ARG A 45 1.84 10.41 -12.37
CA ARG A 45 1.92 10.43 -10.90
C ARG A 45 3.03 9.52 -10.35
N ALA A 46 3.22 8.34 -10.94
CA ALA A 46 4.21 7.36 -10.50
C ALA A 46 5.66 7.84 -10.66
N THR A 47 5.90 8.69 -11.66
CA THR A 47 7.23 9.23 -11.96
C THR A 47 7.44 10.64 -11.40
N ALA A 48 6.42 11.22 -10.76
CA ALA A 48 6.45 12.57 -10.24
C ALA A 48 6.93 12.63 -8.78
N SER A 49 7.94 13.46 -8.55
CA SER A 49 8.47 13.82 -7.24
C SER A 49 8.19 15.29 -6.96
N TRP A 50 7.40 15.54 -5.91
CA TRP A 50 7.17 16.89 -5.41
C TRP A 50 8.41 17.38 -4.66
N MET A 51 8.85 18.61 -4.96
CA MET A 51 10.05 19.20 -4.34
C MET A 51 9.70 20.40 -3.48
N SER A 52 8.82 21.27 -3.97
CA SER A 52 8.41 22.50 -3.28
C SER A 52 7.06 22.96 -3.81
N PRO A 53 6.36 23.91 -3.14
CA PRO A 53 5.07 24.42 -3.60
C PRO A 53 5.12 25.09 -4.99
N ASN A 54 6.32 25.38 -5.51
CA ASN A 54 6.51 26.00 -6.82
C ASN A 54 7.26 25.08 -7.81
N LYS A 55 7.59 23.85 -7.43
CA LYS A 55 8.43 22.95 -8.23
C LYS A 55 8.08 21.48 -8.06
N ILE A 56 7.81 20.83 -9.19
CA ILE A 56 7.64 19.38 -9.31
C ILE A 56 8.60 18.86 -10.39
N VAL A 57 9.17 17.68 -10.18
CA VAL A 57 10.01 16.99 -11.17
C VAL A 57 9.33 15.69 -11.54
N ALA A 58 9.15 15.42 -12.83
CA ALA A 58 8.53 14.19 -13.31
C ALA A 58 9.20 13.71 -14.59
N TYR A 59 8.95 12.46 -14.98
CA TYR A 59 9.38 11.95 -16.27
C TYR A 59 8.21 11.93 -17.26
N ALA A 60 8.47 12.38 -18.49
CA ALA A 60 7.48 12.46 -19.55
C ALA A 60 6.90 11.07 -19.91
N GLY A 61 5.59 11.00 -20.08
CA GLY A 61 4.89 9.80 -20.57
C GLY A 61 5.04 9.57 -22.09
N HIS A 62 4.19 8.72 -22.65
CA HIS A 62 4.16 8.37 -24.07
C HIS A 62 3.30 9.32 -24.91
N GLY A 63 2.74 10.37 -24.30
CA GLY A 63 1.93 11.38 -24.98
C GLY A 63 2.62 11.98 -26.20
N GLN A 64 1.93 11.95 -27.34
CA GLN A 64 2.41 12.48 -28.62
C GLN A 64 1.77 13.85 -28.90
N GLY A 65 2.55 14.79 -29.43
CA GLY A 65 2.06 16.12 -29.80
C GLY A 65 2.03 17.11 -28.64
N LYS A 66 1.35 18.26 -28.85
CA LYS A 66 1.22 19.31 -27.84
C LYS A 66 0.12 18.95 -26.85
N GLY A 67 0.45 18.86 -25.57
CA GLY A 67 -0.52 18.59 -24.54
C GLY A 67 -0.30 19.36 -23.24
N ASP A 68 -1.40 19.52 -22.52
CA ASP A 68 -1.46 20.29 -21.29
C ASP A 68 -0.81 19.54 -20.12
N VAL A 69 -0.27 20.31 -19.16
CA VAL A 69 0.34 19.79 -17.94
C VAL A 69 -0.53 20.15 -16.74
N ILE A 70 -1.34 19.20 -16.31
CA ILE A 70 -2.36 19.40 -15.28
C ILE A 70 -1.87 18.79 -13.98
N VAL A 71 -1.75 19.63 -12.95
CA VAL A 71 -1.40 19.21 -11.59
C VAL A 71 -2.67 19.11 -10.76
N VAL A 72 -2.84 18.03 -10.00
CA VAL A 72 -4.01 17.81 -9.13
C VAL A 72 -3.54 17.73 -7.68
N THR A 73 -4.07 18.61 -6.84
CA THR A 73 -3.77 18.68 -5.41
C THR A 73 -5.03 18.45 -4.57
N LYS A 74 -4.87 17.98 -3.33
CA LYS A 74 -6.00 17.79 -2.39
C LYS A 74 -6.59 19.12 -1.95
N SER A 75 -5.75 20.13 -1.75
CA SER A 75 -6.09 21.43 -1.19
C SER A 75 -6.54 22.49 -2.22
N GLY A 76 -6.07 22.36 -3.47
CA GLY A 76 -6.33 23.29 -4.59
C GLY A 76 -7.10 22.68 -5.76
N GLY A 77 -7.40 21.38 -5.73
CA GLY A 77 -8.15 20.70 -6.79
C GLY A 77 -7.36 20.54 -8.09
N ILE A 78 -8.07 20.59 -9.22
CA ILE A 78 -7.49 20.46 -10.56
C ILE A 78 -6.89 21.79 -10.98
N GLY A 79 -5.60 21.78 -11.29
CA GLY A 79 -4.85 22.94 -11.74
C GLY A 79 -5.03 23.23 -13.23
N SER A 80 -4.58 24.42 -13.62
CA SER A 80 -4.52 24.84 -15.02
C SER A 80 -3.07 25.07 -15.45
N CYS A 81 -2.82 25.02 -16.75
CA CYS A 81 -1.52 25.33 -17.32
C CYS A 81 -1.63 26.48 -18.32
N SER A 82 -0.64 27.37 -18.30
CA SER A 82 -0.45 28.38 -19.36
C SER A 82 0.53 27.92 -20.44
N VAL A 83 1.21 26.79 -20.23
CA VAL A 83 2.26 26.25 -21.11
C VAL A 83 2.01 24.76 -21.33
N GLY A 84 2.06 24.32 -22.59
CA GLY A 84 1.98 22.91 -22.96
C GLY A 84 3.35 22.27 -23.15
N PHE A 85 3.41 20.95 -23.00
CA PHE A 85 4.58 20.12 -23.32
C PHE A 85 4.39 19.48 -24.69
N TYR A 86 5.45 19.42 -25.50
CA TYR A 86 5.43 18.78 -26.83
C TYR A 86 6.17 17.44 -26.81
N GLY A 87 5.42 16.34 -26.87
CA GLY A 87 5.98 14.99 -26.92
C GLY A 87 6.39 14.59 -28.33
N ARG A 88 7.69 14.35 -28.54
CA ARG A 88 8.23 13.77 -29.79
C ARG A 88 8.39 12.26 -29.64
N VAL A 89 7.88 11.49 -30.59
CA VAL A 89 8.26 10.07 -30.71
C VAL A 89 9.41 9.98 -31.66
N GLU A 90 10.61 9.92 -31.10
CA GLU A 90 11.80 9.60 -31.87
C GLU A 90 11.78 8.10 -32.16
N GLN A 91 11.47 7.73 -33.40
CA GLN A 91 11.71 6.37 -33.85
C GLN A 91 13.22 6.21 -34.03
N ALA A 92 13.83 5.38 -33.18
CA ALA A 92 15.22 5.00 -33.37
C ALA A 92 15.37 4.37 -34.77
N GLY A 93 16.12 5.04 -35.65
CA GLY A 93 16.47 4.47 -36.95
C GLY A 93 17.26 3.17 -36.76
N GLN A 94 17.14 2.24 -37.69
CA GLN A 94 17.82 0.91 -37.63
C GLN A 94 19.35 0.97 -37.43
N PHE A 95 19.98 2.13 -37.58
CA PHE A 95 21.41 2.36 -37.38
C PHE A 95 21.73 3.54 -36.43
N GLN A 96 20.74 4.07 -35.70
CA GLN A 96 20.97 5.15 -34.75
C GLN A 96 21.55 4.57 -33.45
N GLU A 97 22.83 4.82 -33.15
CA GLU A 97 23.41 4.44 -31.87
C GLU A 97 22.71 5.18 -30.73
N VAL A 98 22.08 4.43 -29.83
CA VAL A 98 21.47 4.96 -28.61
C VAL A 98 22.39 4.62 -27.45
N ALA A 99 23.05 5.62 -26.88
CA ALA A 99 23.89 5.44 -25.68
C ALA A 99 23.01 5.37 -24.42
N VAL A 100 22.29 4.27 -24.24
CA VAL A 100 21.68 3.93 -22.93
C VAL A 100 22.66 3.02 -22.21
N TRP A 101 23.47 3.60 -21.31
CA TRP A 101 24.17 2.80 -20.32
C TRP A 101 23.15 2.35 -19.28
N ILE A 102 22.75 1.09 -19.36
CA ILE A 102 22.16 0.39 -18.22
C ILE A 102 23.35 0.07 -17.31
N ASP A 103 23.27 0.42 -16.03
CA ASP A 103 24.25 -0.01 -15.03
C ASP A 103 24.10 -1.54 -14.88
N GLU A 104 24.93 -2.29 -15.62
CA GLU A 104 24.84 -3.76 -15.76
C GLU A 104 25.29 -4.54 -14.51
N ASP A 105 25.65 -3.84 -13.43
CA ASP A 105 26.09 -4.45 -12.17
C ASP A 105 24.98 -5.26 -11.46
N ALA A 106 23.73 -5.23 -11.95
CA ALA A 106 22.61 -6.00 -11.39
C ALA A 106 22.24 -7.28 -12.17
N VAL A 107 22.84 -7.55 -13.34
CA VAL A 107 22.48 -8.72 -14.17
C VAL A 107 23.70 -9.58 -14.50
N THR A 108 24.46 -9.97 -13.49
CA THR A 108 25.28 -11.18 -13.55
C THR A 108 24.50 -12.35 -12.95
N LEU A 109 23.53 -12.88 -13.71
CA LEU A 109 23.03 -14.23 -13.50
C LEU A 109 23.16 -15.00 -14.81
N PHE A 110 23.94 -16.09 -14.75
CA PHE A 110 24.22 -17.07 -15.81
C PHE A 110 25.30 -16.70 -16.84
N GLY A 111 26.56 -16.74 -16.41
CA GLY A 111 27.52 -17.76 -16.87
C GLY A 111 27.78 -17.98 -18.38
N LEU A 112 27.40 -17.07 -19.28
CA LEU A 112 27.84 -17.10 -20.67
C LEU A 112 28.89 -16.00 -20.90
N ASN A 113 30.15 -16.44 -20.92
CA ASN A 113 31.23 -15.71 -21.57
C ASN A 113 30.89 -15.58 -23.06
N THR A 114 30.35 -14.44 -23.49
CA THR A 114 30.30 -14.11 -24.92
C THR A 114 31.50 -13.23 -25.25
N SER A 115 32.38 -13.79 -26.07
CA SER A 115 33.60 -13.18 -26.56
C SER A 115 33.30 -11.92 -27.36
N LYS A 116 34.01 -10.82 -27.02
CA LYS A 116 34.14 -9.59 -27.81
C LYS A 116 34.36 -9.92 -29.30
N ALA A 117 33.49 -9.40 -30.18
CA ALA A 117 33.79 -9.31 -31.60
C ALA A 117 34.58 -8.01 -31.89
N PRO A 118 35.58 -8.03 -32.79
CA PRO A 118 36.43 -6.89 -33.07
C PRO A 118 35.71 -5.90 -33.99
N ALA A 119 35.79 -4.61 -33.64
CA ALA A 119 35.43 -3.52 -34.54
C ALA A 119 36.44 -3.46 -35.69
N PHE A 120 35.96 -3.75 -36.90
CA PHE A 120 36.58 -3.29 -38.14
C PHE A 120 35.53 -2.42 -38.83
N LEU A 121 35.80 -1.12 -38.98
CA LEU A 121 35.73 -0.39 -40.25
C LEU A 121 36.27 1.05 -40.06
N PRO A 122 36.75 1.68 -41.15
CA PRO A 122 37.81 2.68 -41.14
C PRO A 122 37.32 4.14 -41.15
N GLY A 123 38.22 5.02 -40.69
CA GLY A 123 38.59 6.24 -41.41
C GLY A 123 37.50 7.31 -41.57
N THR A 124 37.45 8.18 -40.57
CA THR A 124 36.98 9.57 -40.61
C THR A 124 37.27 10.30 -41.93
N GLY A 125 36.24 10.92 -42.51
CA GLY A 125 36.33 11.92 -43.57
C GLY A 125 35.17 12.91 -43.47
N ASP A 126 35.51 14.12 -43.04
CA ASP A 126 34.82 15.40 -43.29
C ASP A 126 33.47 15.69 -42.58
N THR A 127 33.59 15.95 -41.29
CA THR A 127 32.69 16.81 -40.51
C THR A 127 32.79 18.27 -41.02
N MET A 128 31.85 18.68 -41.88
CA MET A 128 31.66 20.09 -42.23
C MET A 128 30.69 20.76 -41.26
N SER A 129 31.32 21.51 -40.34
CA SER A 129 30.95 22.80 -39.74
C SER A 129 29.48 23.19 -39.64
N GLY A 130 29.06 23.49 -38.41
CA GLY A 130 27.78 24.10 -38.10
C GLY A 130 27.60 25.49 -38.70
N SER A 131 26.35 25.81 -39.00
CA SER A 131 25.87 27.18 -39.10
C SER A 131 24.70 27.35 -38.14
N THR A 132 24.92 28.23 -37.17
CA THR A 132 23.90 28.87 -36.34
C THR A 132 22.95 29.64 -37.25
N THR A 133 21.65 29.39 -37.16
CA THR A 133 20.64 30.39 -37.55
C THR A 133 19.51 30.41 -36.55
N ASP A 134 19.00 31.63 -36.39
CA ASP A 134 18.28 32.12 -35.24
C ASP A 134 16.83 31.62 -35.14
N SER A 135 16.32 31.84 -33.94
CA SER A 135 14.92 31.83 -33.53
C SER A 135 13.89 32.31 -34.57
N SER A 136 12.69 31.74 -34.43
CA SER A 136 11.38 32.16 -34.97
C SER A 136 11.08 31.87 -36.44
N SER A 137 10.65 30.64 -36.72
CA SER A 137 9.59 30.36 -37.69
C SER A 137 8.90 29.04 -37.33
N VAL A 138 7.60 28.97 -37.56
CA VAL A 138 6.76 27.78 -37.37
C VAL A 138 7.38 26.63 -38.15
N THR A 139 7.59 25.48 -37.52
CA THR A 139 8.20 24.32 -38.18
C THR A 139 7.28 23.85 -39.31
N PRO A 140 7.79 23.65 -40.55
CA PRO A 140 7.01 23.16 -41.71
C PRO A 140 6.26 21.84 -41.48
N ALA A 141 6.60 21.12 -40.41
CA ALA A 141 5.96 19.86 -40.01
C ALA A 141 4.51 20.02 -39.51
N GLU A 142 4.14 21.16 -38.90
CA GLU A 142 2.81 21.36 -38.31
C GLU A 142 1.75 21.62 -39.41
N GLU A 143 2.07 22.44 -40.42
CA GLU A 143 1.20 22.67 -41.60
C GLU A 143 1.03 21.40 -42.45
N LEU A 144 2.09 20.59 -42.60
CA LEU A 144 2.03 19.37 -43.39
C LEU A 144 1.15 18.29 -42.74
N TYR A 145 1.06 18.25 -41.41
CA TYR A 145 0.18 17.34 -40.68
C TYR A 145 -1.31 17.71 -40.82
N GLU A 146 -1.62 19.01 -40.86
CA GLU A 146 -3.00 19.48 -41.13
C GLU A 146 -3.44 19.21 -42.58
N MET A 147 -2.52 19.29 -43.54
CA MET A 147 -2.82 19.03 -44.96
C MET A 147 -2.94 17.55 -45.30
N PHE A 148 -2.23 16.66 -44.59
CA PHE A 148 -2.24 15.21 -44.86
C PHE A 148 -2.45 14.35 -43.60
N PRO A 149 -3.62 14.41 -42.95
CA PRO A 149 -3.86 13.84 -41.62
C PRO A 149 -3.77 12.30 -41.50
N THR A 150 -3.64 11.57 -42.62
CA THR A 150 -3.55 10.09 -42.63
C THR A 150 -2.42 9.55 -43.51
N SER A 151 -1.61 10.42 -44.12
CA SER A 151 -0.54 9.99 -45.03
C SER A 151 0.76 9.74 -44.25
N SER A 152 1.48 8.69 -44.62
CA SER A 152 2.81 8.39 -44.10
C SER A 152 3.88 8.83 -45.10
N THR A 153 5.03 9.25 -44.58
CA THR A 153 6.26 9.43 -45.35
C THR A 153 7.07 8.13 -45.49
N ASP A 154 6.67 7.05 -44.80
CA ASP A 154 7.37 5.77 -44.81
C ASP A 154 6.95 4.91 -46.01
N ILE A 155 7.95 4.52 -46.82
CA ILE A 155 7.79 3.72 -48.05
C ILE A 155 7.25 2.32 -47.76
N THR A 156 7.42 1.80 -46.54
CA THR A 156 6.98 0.46 -46.15
C THR A 156 5.52 0.38 -45.75
N GLN A 157 4.88 1.53 -45.50
CA GLN A 157 3.51 1.60 -45.02
C GLN A 157 2.51 1.67 -46.19
N PRO A 158 1.33 1.05 -46.07
CA PRO A 158 0.33 1.04 -47.14
C PRO A 158 -0.29 2.42 -47.42
N ASN A 159 -0.10 3.39 -46.52
CA ASN A 159 -0.58 4.76 -46.61
C ASN A 159 0.53 5.75 -47.05
N PHE A 160 1.55 5.28 -47.77
CA PHE A 160 2.62 6.13 -48.29
C PHE A 160 2.09 7.16 -49.29
N ASN A 161 2.44 8.44 -49.08
CA ASN A 161 2.15 9.52 -50.02
C ASN A 161 3.44 10.17 -50.54
N PRO A 162 3.74 10.08 -51.85
CA PRO A 162 4.99 10.58 -52.43
C PRO A 162 5.11 12.11 -52.33
N TYR A 163 3.99 12.84 -52.36
CA TYR A 163 4.00 14.30 -52.25
C TYR A 163 4.37 14.74 -50.83
N TYR A 164 3.82 14.05 -49.82
CA TYR A 164 4.15 14.29 -48.42
C TYR A 164 5.62 13.96 -48.13
N TYR A 165 6.14 12.87 -48.69
CA TYR A 165 7.55 12.50 -48.57
C TYR A 165 8.50 13.56 -49.15
N LEU A 166 8.21 14.07 -50.35
CA LEU A 166 9.04 15.11 -50.99
C LEU A 166 8.99 16.44 -50.23
N LEU A 167 7.81 16.84 -49.75
CA LEU A 167 7.65 18.06 -48.97
C LEU A 167 8.32 17.96 -47.59
N ALA A 168 8.31 16.79 -46.96
CA ALA A 168 8.92 16.58 -45.65
C ALA A 168 10.46 16.51 -45.71
N TYR A 169 11.02 15.79 -46.69
CA TYR A 169 12.46 15.50 -46.73
C TYR A 169 13.26 16.32 -47.76
N LYS A 170 12.59 16.89 -48.77
CA LYS A 170 13.21 17.58 -49.91
C LYS A 170 12.52 18.93 -50.20
N SER A 171 12.00 19.61 -49.17
CA SER A 171 11.41 20.95 -49.29
C SER A 171 12.36 22.01 -49.86
N ASN A 172 13.67 21.84 -49.67
CA ASN A 172 14.70 22.77 -50.15
C ASN A 172 15.39 22.33 -51.46
N ALA A 173 14.90 21.26 -52.12
CA ALA A 173 15.54 20.75 -53.35
C ALA A 173 15.14 21.57 -54.57
N THR A 174 16.12 21.85 -55.43
CA THR A 174 15.89 22.60 -56.68
C THR A 174 15.23 21.69 -57.73
N PHE A 175 14.43 22.26 -58.64
CA PHE A 175 13.76 21.48 -59.69
C PHE A 175 14.75 20.67 -60.55
N ASP A 176 15.93 21.23 -60.82
CA ASP A 176 16.97 20.54 -61.59
C ASP A 176 17.55 19.32 -60.84
N GLU A 177 17.72 19.42 -59.51
CA GLU A 177 18.14 18.29 -58.67
C GLU A 177 17.05 17.21 -58.61
N LEU A 178 15.78 17.59 -58.56
CA LEU A 178 14.67 16.62 -58.62
C LEU A 178 14.63 15.90 -59.97
N ASN A 179 14.88 16.61 -61.07
CA ASN A 179 14.91 16.01 -62.40
C ASN A 179 16.11 15.07 -62.58
N GLN A 180 17.28 15.44 -62.06
CA GLN A 180 18.46 14.56 -62.03
C GLN A 180 18.22 13.31 -61.16
N ASN A 181 17.58 13.46 -59.99
CA ASN A 181 17.19 12.33 -59.14
C ASN A 181 16.17 11.42 -59.82
N PHE A 182 15.22 11.97 -60.57
CA PHE A 182 14.25 11.20 -61.34
C PHE A 182 14.94 10.37 -62.44
N GLU A 183 15.83 11.00 -63.21
CA GLU A 183 16.66 10.33 -64.22
C GLU A 183 17.53 9.22 -63.60
N HIS A 184 18.13 9.48 -62.44
CA HIS A 184 18.89 8.48 -61.70
C HIS A 184 18.00 7.30 -61.27
N LEU A 185 16.83 7.57 -60.66
CA LEU A 185 15.87 6.53 -60.26
C LEU A 185 15.36 5.72 -61.46
N GLN A 186 15.15 6.35 -62.61
CA GLN A 186 14.71 5.67 -63.83
C GLN A 186 15.78 4.71 -64.34
N ARG A 187 17.06 5.13 -64.36
CA ARG A 187 18.19 4.25 -64.70
C ARG A 187 18.34 3.12 -63.69
N THR A 188 18.33 3.44 -62.39
CA THR A 188 18.38 2.44 -61.32
C THR A 188 17.21 1.46 -61.40
N ARG A 189 16.02 1.87 -61.83
CA ARG A 189 14.87 0.95 -62.03
C ARG A 189 15.09 -0.02 -63.19
N VAL A 190 15.69 0.44 -64.28
CA VAL A 190 16.03 -0.40 -65.43
C VAL A 190 17.14 -1.37 -65.06
N ASP A 191 18.18 -0.89 -64.39
CA ASP A 191 19.28 -1.72 -63.90
C ASP A 191 18.81 -2.71 -62.82
N ASN A 192 17.90 -2.30 -61.92
CA ASN A 192 17.32 -3.17 -60.91
C ASN A 192 16.41 -4.27 -61.48
N LYS A 193 15.85 -4.14 -62.70
CA LYS A 193 15.18 -5.29 -63.34
C LYS A 193 16.19 -6.36 -63.74
N GLY A 194 17.38 -5.96 -64.20
CA GLY A 194 18.50 -6.88 -64.47
C GLY A 194 19.13 -7.45 -63.20
N ALA A 195 19.32 -6.60 -62.17
CA ALA A 195 19.87 -6.99 -60.88
C ALA A 195 18.90 -7.86 -60.06
N SER A 196 17.60 -7.55 -60.05
CA SER A 196 16.57 -8.37 -59.37
C SER A 196 16.44 -9.74 -60.02
N THR A 197 16.52 -9.84 -61.35
CA THR A 197 16.49 -11.14 -62.03
C THR A 197 17.76 -11.96 -61.80
N THR A 198 18.93 -11.34 -61.62
CA THR A 198 20.18 -12.03 -61.26
C THR A 198 20.28 -12.37 -59.77
N LEU A 199 19.81 -11.50 -58.88
CA LEU A 199 19.70 -11.76 -57.44
C LEU A 199 18.71 -12.88 -57.15
N VAL A 200 17.54 -12.86 -57.81
CA VAL A 200 16.58 -13.95 -57.71
C VAL A 200 17.21 -15.22 -58.26
N LYS A 201 17.87 -15.20 -59.44
CA LYS A 201 18.55 -16.39 -60.01
C LYS A 201 19.65 -16.98 -59.11
N ASN A 202 20.45 -16.13 -58.48
CA ASN A 202 21.54 -16.58 -57.62
C ASN A 202 21.05 -17.06 -56.24
N ASN A 203 19.89 -16.59 -55.80
CA ASN A 203 19.33 -16.90 -54.48
C ASN A 203 17.97 -17.64 -54.57
N ILE A 204 17.67 -18.33 -55.69
CA ILE A 204 16.41 -19.07 -55.88
C ILE A 204 16.24 -20.09 -54.75
N ALA A 205 17.32 -20.75 -54.34
CA ALA A 205 17.28 -21.73 -53.26
C ALA A 205 16.80 -21.12 -51.94
N SER A 206 17.40 -20.00 -51.52
CA SER A 206 17.00 -19.28 -50.30
C SER A 206 15.60 -18.68 -50.39
N PHE A 207 15.16 -18.29 -51.59
CA PHE A 207 13.81 -17.79 -51.79
C PHE A 207 12.77 -18.93 -51.76
N MET A 208 13.08 -20.09 -52.33
CA MET A 208 12.22 -21.28 -52.23
C MET A 208 12.16 -21.78 -50.79
N GLU A 209 13.28 -21.77 -50.07
CA GLU A 209 13.33 -22.07 -48.64
C GLU A 209 12.47 -21.08 -47.83
N ALA A 210 12.60 -19.77 -48.07
CA ALA A 210 11.75 -18.77 -47.41
C ALA A 210 10.26 -18.93 -47.75
N VAL A 211 9.93 -19.29 -48.99
CA VAL A 211 8.55 -19.57 -49.42
C VAL A 211 8.01 -20.85 -48.78
N ASP A 212 8.82 -21.89 -48.64
CA ASP A 212 8.41 -23.12 -47.98
C ASP A 212 8.27 -22.90 -46.46
N ILE A 213 9.18 -22.14 -45.82
CA ILE A 213 9.01 -21.67 -44.45
C ILE A 213 7.72 -20.86 -44.30
N MET A 214 7.40 -19.95 -45.24
CA MET A 214 6.14 -19.21 -45.21
C MET A 214 4.90 -20.10 -45.36
N LYS A 215 4.97 -21.15 -46.21
CA LYS A 215 3.89 -22.14 -46.32
C LYS A 215 3.76 -22.97 -45.04
N ASP A 216 4.86 -23.34 -44.42
CA ASP A 216 4.87 -24.06 -43.15
C ASP A 216 4.30 -23.19 -42.02
N ILE A 217 4.68 -21.92 -41.94
CA ILE A 217 4.07 -20.94 -41.01
C ILE A 217 2.58 -20.81 -41.27
N ARG A 218 2.15 -20.72 -42.53
CA ARG A 218 0.73 -20.63 -42.90
C ARG A 218 -0.03 -21.91 -42.55
N ARG A 219 0.60 -23.07 -42.67
CA ARG A 219 0.05 -24.38 -42.29
C ARG A 219 -0.09 -24.50 -40.78
N LEU A 220 0.96 -24.14 -40.03
CA LEU A 220 0.94 -24.04 -38.56
C LEU A 220 -0.17 -23.08 -38.11
N SER A 221 -0.24 -21.88 -38.69
CA SER A 221 -1.29 -20.89 -38.39
C SER A 221 -2.71 -21.35 -38.78
N ALA A 222 -2.85 -22.26 -39.76
CA ALA A 222 -4.13 -22.84 -40.13
C ALA A 222 -4.55 -24.00 -39.20
N ASP A 223 -3.59 -24.74 -38.65
CA ASP A 223 -3.79 -25.75 -37.62
C ASP A 223 -4.02 -25.12 -36.23
N ASP A 224 -3.37 -24.00 -35.91
CA ASP A 224 -3.53 -23.23 -34.67
C ASP A 224 -4.95 -22.67 -34.50
N ARG A 225 -5.65 -22.40 -35.61
CA ARG A 225 -7.07 -22.01 -35.57
C ARG A 225 -8.03 -23.19 -35.34
N LYS A 226 -7.56 -24.44 -35.48
CA LYS A 226 -8.39 -25.66 -35.40
C LYS A 226 -8.12 -26.52 -34.16
N LYS A 227 -6.95 -26.42 -33.54
CA LYS A 227 -6.64 -27.14 -32.30
C LYS A 227 -6.53 -26.15 -31.16
N ASN A 228 -7.29 -26.42 -30.11
CA ASN A 228 -7.28 -25.70 -28.83
C ASN A 228 -5.87 -25.69 -28.23
N PHE A 229 -5.00 -24.77 -28.69
CA PHE A 229 -3.61 -24.63 -28.26
C PHE A 229 -3.51 -24.51 -26.73
N TYR A 230 -4.50 -23.85 -26.13
CA TYR A 230 -4.57 -23.62 -24.69
C TYR A 230 -5.15 -24.79 -23.90
N GLU A 231 -5.82 -25.78 -24.52
CA GLU A 231 -6.48 -26.86 -23.77
C GLU A 231 -5.49 -27.81 -23.07
N PRO A 232 -4.37 -28.23 -23.68
CA PRO A 232 -3.33 -28.97 -22.96
C PRO A 232 -2.68 -28.16 -21.83
N VAL A 233 -2.50 -26.86 -22.03
CA VAL A 233 -1.91 -25.95 -21.04
C VAL A 233 -2.86 -25.76 -19.86
N ILE A 234 -4.15 -25.57 -20.12
CA ILE A 234 -5.19 -25.47 -19.09
C ILE A 234 -5.25 -26.77 -18.28
N LYS A 235 -5.26 -27.93 -18.95
CA LYS A 235 -5.23 -29.24 -18.27
C LYS A 235 -3.99 -29.41 -17.39
N LEU A 236 -2.82 -28.98 -17.87
CA LEU A 236 -1.60 -29.02 -17.07
C LEU A 236 -1.67 -28.09 -15.85
N ILE A 237 -2.23 -26.89 -16.00
CA ILE A 237 -2.43 -25.95 -14.89
C ILE A 237 -3.42 -26.50 -13.85
N GLU A 238 -4.51 -27.09 -14.29
CA GLU A 238 -5.49 -27.73 -13.40
C GLU A 238 -4.86 -28.91 -12.64
N GLU A 239 -4.04 -29.71 -13.30
CA GLU A 239 -3.33 -30.83 -12.67
C GLU A 239 -2.29 -30.37 -11.66
N ILE A 240 -1.49 -29.35 -12.00
CA ILE A 240 -0.53 -28.73 -11.06
C ILE A 240 -1.26 -28.14 -9.86
N SER A 241 -2.39 -27.46 -10.09
CA SER A 241 -3.20 -26.88 -9.01
C SER A 241 -3.75 -27.95 -8.09
N ARG A 242 -4.22 -29.09 -8.64
CA ARG A 242 -4.70 -30.23 -7.85
C ARG A 242 -3.59 -30.85 -7.01
N ILE A 243 -2.40 -31.01 -7.58
CA ILE A 243 -1.22 -31.53 -6.85
C ILE A 243 -0.82 -30.55 -5.75
N ALA A 244 -0.79 -29.24 -6.04
CA ALA A 244 -0.48 -28.21 -5.06
C ALA A 244 -1.46 -28.21 -3.88
N HIS A 245 -2.77 -28.27 -4.14
CA HIS A 245 -3.77 -28.41 -3.07
C HIS A 245 -3.57 -29.70 -2.27
N SER A 246 -3.35 -30.84 -2.93
CA SER A 246 -3.09 -32.10 -2.23
C SER A 246 -1.84 -32.07 -1.36
N MET A 247 -0.79 -31.35 -1.74
CA MET A 247 0.43 -31.22 -0.95
C MET A 247 0.25 -30.21 0.19
N TYR A 248 -0.22 -29.02 -0.13
CA TYR A 248 -0.21 -27.89 0.78
C TYR A 248 -1.42 -27.83 1.71
N ASP A 249 -2.57 -28.44 1.42
CA ASP A 249 -3.74 -28.37 2.31
C ASP A 249 -3.42 -28.90 3.71
N THR A 250 -2.60 -29.96 3.78
CA THR A 250 -2.16 -30.51 5.07
C THR A 250 -1.22 -29.57 5.82
N ASP A 251 -0.35 -28.85 5.12
CA ASP A 251 0.58 -27.90 5.71
C ASP A 251 -0.10 -26.59 6.08
N LEU A 252 -1.06 -26.11 5.29
CA LEU A 252 -1.93 -24.99 5.63
C LEU A 252 -2.76 -25.31 6.88
N ALA A 253 -3.38 -26.48 6.96
CA ALA A 253 -4.13 -26.88 8.16
C ALA A 253 -3.23 -26.95 9.41
N ARG A 254 -2.01 -27.46 9.28
CA ARG A 254 -1.02 -27.46 10.37
C ARG A 254 -0.56 -26.05 10.74
N LYS A 255 -0.40 -25.17 9.75
CA LYS A 255 -0.07 -23.76 9.97
C LYS A 255 -1.21 -23.05 10.70
N ASP A 256 -2.45 -23.21 10.27
CA ASP A 256 -3.63 -22.65 10.93
C ASP A 256 -3.73 -23.15 12.37
N TYR A 257 -3.51 -24.45 12.61
CA TYR A 257 -3.44 -25.00 13.96
C TYR A 257 -2.31 -24.37 14.79
N SER A 258 -1.12 -24.20 14.21
CA SER A 258 -0.01 -23.52 14.89
C SER A 258 -0.32 -22.06 15.21
N ASP A 259 -0.96 -21.35 14.28
CA ASP A 259 -1.30 -19.94 14.43
C ASP A 259 -2.44 -19.74 15.43
N THR A 260 -3.40 -20.67 15.52
CA THR A 260 -4.40 -20.68 16.60
C THR A 260 -3.76 -20.93 17.96
N ILE A 261 -2.80 -21.86 18.08
CA ILE A 261 -2.03 -22.06 19.31
C ILE A 261 -1.25 -20.80 19.68
N ARG A 262 -0.56 -20.16 18.73
CA ARG A 262 0.18 -18.92 18.98
C ARG A 262 -0.75 -17.79 19.43
N ASN A 263 -1.90 -17.63 18.78
CA ASN A 263 -2.89 -16.64 19.16
C ASN A 263 -3.44 -16.90 20.58
N ALA A 264 -3.81 -18.15 20.88
CA ALA A 264 -4.26 -18.54 22.21
C ALA A 264 -3.17 -18.28 23.27
N LEU A 265 -1.92 -18.63 22.98
CA LEU A 265 -0.79 -18.37 23.87
C LEU A 265 -0.58 -16.87 24.09
N ASN A 266 -0.65 -16.06 23.04
CA ASN A 266 -0.52 -14.61 23.14
C ASN A 266 -1.64 -14.00 24.00
N VAL A 267 -2.88 -14.47 23.84
CA VAL A 267 -4.02 -14.06 24.69
C VAL A 267 -3.77 -14.47 26.14
N ILE A 268 -3.34 -15.71 26.40
CA ILE A 268 -3.04 -16.18 27.76
C ILE A 268 -1.88 -15.40 28.38
N GLN A 269 -0.84 -15.07 27.62
CA GLN A 269 0.31 -14.29 28.13
C GLN A 269 -0.09 -12.84 28.41
N ARG A 270 -0.80 -12.18 27.49
CA ARG A 270 -1.27 -10.81 27.64
C ARG A 270 -2.23 -10.66 28.81
N TYR A 271 -3.15 -11.62 28.98
CA TYR A 271 -4.15 -11.61 30.04
C TYR A 271 -3.84 -12.60 31.16
N LYS A 272 -2.58 -12.97 31.35
CA LYS A 272 -2.14 -13.92 32.39
C LYS A 272 -2.67 -13.53 33.76
N PHE A 273 -2.63 -12.23 34.07
CA PHE A 273 -3.18 -11.67 35.30
C PHE A 273 -4.67 -11.99 35.49
N ILE A 274 -5.49 -11.85 34.45
CA ILE A 274 -6.94 -12.09 34.51
C ILE A 274 -7.24 -13.56 34.80
N PHE A 275 -6.53 -14.49 34.14
CA PHE A 275 -6.73 -15.92 34.37
C PHE A 275 -6.28 -16.38 35.77
N HIS A 276 -5.25 -15.76 36.33
CA HIS A 276 -4.77 -16.07 37.69
C HIS A 276 -5.48 -15.25 38.77
N LEU A 277 -6.37 -14.33 38.39
CA LEU A 277 -7.03 -13.42 39.30
C LEU A 277 -7.90 -14.14 40.33
N PRO A 278 -8.77 -15.10 39.96
CA PRO A 278 -9.62 -15.79 40.95
C PRO A 278 -8.79 -16.54 42.00
N GLN A 279 -7.72 -17.22 41.58
CA GLN A 279 -6.81 -17.92 42.49
C GLN A 279 -6.01 -16.96 43.38
N THR A 280 -5.58 -15.82 42.82
CA THR A 280 -4.85 -14.80 43.60
C THR A 280 -5.76 -14.17 44.64
N ILE A 281 -7.02 -13.86 44.28
CA ILE A 281 -8.03 -13.35 45.21
C ILE A 281 -8.24 -14.35 46.34
N GLU A 282 -8.50 -15.63 46.02
CA GLU A 282 -8.76 -16.64 47.04
C GLU A 282 -7.57 -16.80 48.03
N ARG A 283 -6.33 -16.78 47.52
CA ARG A 283 -5.12 -16.82 48.35
C ARG A 283 -4.95 -15.57 49.20
N SER A 284 -5.21 -14.40 48.65
CA SER A 284 -5.07 -13.12 49.35
C SER A 284 -6.14 -12.92 50.43
N VAL A 285 -7.36 -13.45 50.21
CA VAL A 285 -8.42 -13.51 51.22
C VAL A 285 -8.03 -14.39 52.40
N LYS A 286 -7.40 -15.55 52.14
CA LYS A 286 -6.88 -16.45 53.19
C LYS A 286 -5.74 -15.83 54.00
N ARG A 287 -4.99 -14.88 53.43
CA ARG A 287 -3.87 -14.18 54.09
C ARG A 287 -4.27 -12.85 54.74
N GLU A 288 -5.55 -12.49 54.70
CA GLU A 288 -6.11 -11.21 55.18
C GLU A 288 -5.51 -9.95 54.50
N GLU A 289 -4.91 -10.10 53.31
CA GLU A 289 -4.31 -9.00 52.54
C GLU A 289 -5.36 -8.30 51.65
N TYR A 290 -6.39 -7.71 52.27
CA TYR A 290 -7.57 -7.18 51.58
C TYR A 290 -7.31 -5.98 50.66
N GLU A 291 -6.29 -5.17 50.95
CA GLU A 291 -5.91 -4.01 50.12
C GLU A 291 -5.45 -4.44 48.72
N LYS A 292 -4.64 -5.51 48.64
CA LYS A 292 -4.15 -6.04 47.37
C LYS A 292 -5.29 -6.60 46.53
N VAL A 293 -6.24 -7.28 47.17
CA VAL A 293 -7.44 -7.82 46.53
C VAL A 293 -8.24 -6.71 45.84
N ILE A 294 -8.41 -5.56 46.50
CA ILE A 294 -9.18 -4.43 45.94
C ILE A 294 -8.45 -3.80 44.76
N ASN A 295 -7.15 -3.58 44.88
CA ASN A 295 -6.34 -3.05 43.77
C ASN A 295 -6.36 -4.00 42.56
N ASP A 296 -6.27 -5.31 42.80
CA ASP A 296 -6.35 -6.33 41.77
C ASP A 296 -7.74 -6.37 41.10
N LEU A 297 -8.81 -6.19 41.88
CA LEU A 297 -10.19 -6.12 41.39
C LEU A 297 -10.47 -4.86 40.57
N VAL A 298 -9.97 -3.70 40.98
CA VAL A 298 -10.08 -2.45 40.21
C VAL A 298 -9.32 -2.58 38.88
N ARG A 299 -8.10 -3.13 38.91
CA ARG A 299 -7.31 -3.40 37.71
C ARG A 299 -8.01 -4.40 36.78
N ALA A 300 -8.66 -5.41 37.34
CA ALA A 300 -9.42 -6.38 36.59
C ALA A 300 -10.63 -5.75 35.91
N ARG A 301 -11.41 -4.90 36.59
CA ARG A 301 -12.55 -4.19 35.99
C ARG A 301 -12.13 -3.36 34.77
N ALA A 302 -11.05 -2.59 34.89
CA ALA A 302 -10.50 -1.84 33.77
C ALA A 302 -10.05 -2.74 32.59
N ALA A 303 -9.52 -3.93 32.89
CA ALA A 303 -9.10 -4.88 31.87
C ALA A 303 -10.29 -5.54 31.16
N PHE A 304 -11.39 -5.82 31.88
CA PHE A 304 -12.60 -6.42 31.32
C PHE A 304 -13.39 -5.47 30.40
N GLU A 305 -13.31 -4.15 30.59
CA GLU A 305 -13.96 -3.17 29.69
C GLU A 305 -13.38 -3.20 28.26
N THR A 306 -12.18 -3.76 28.08
CA THR A 306 -11.48 -3.75 26.78
C THR A 306 -11.67 -5.02 25.95
N VAL A 307 -12.25 -6.11 26.49
CA VAL A 307 -12.26 -7.42 25.80
C VAL A 307 -13.57 -8.19 25.99
N ASP A 308 -14.37 -8.24 24.93
CA ASP A 308 -15.60 -9.05 24.87
C ASP A 308 -15.35 -10.42 24.22
N SER A 309 -14.97 -11.43 25.02
CA SER A 309 -14.99 -12.83 24.58
C SER A 309 -15.83 -13.71 25.52
N LYS A 310 -16.38 -14.81 25.00
CA LYS A 310 -17.17 -15.77 25.78
C LYS A 310 -16.38 -16.36 26.96
N VAL A 311 -15.07 -16.54 26.82
CA VAL A 311 -14.18 -17.05 27.87
C VAL A 311 -14.02 -16.01 28.98
N PHE A 312 -13.82 -14.73 28.62
CA PHE A 312 -13.72 -13.64 29.60
C PHE A 312 -15.02 -13.46 30.37
N ARG A 313 -16.20 -13.70 29.77
CA ARG A 313 -17.49 -13.68 30.48
C ARG A 313 -17.60 -14.70 31.61
N ASN A 314 -17.04 -15.90 31.44
CA ASN A 314 -17.07 -16.91 32.49
C ASN A 314 -16.16 -16.51 33.66
N ILE A 315 -14.97 -15.99 33.35
CA ILE A 315 -14.03 -15.49 34.36
C ILE A 315 -14.62 -14.26 35.07
N GLN A 316 -15.24 -13.35 34.33
CA GLN A 316 -15.93 -12.19 34.90
C GLN A 316 -17.04 -12.61 35.87
N ARG A 317 -17.81 -13.65 35.54
CA ARG A 317 -18.84 -14.19 36.44
C ARG A 317 -18.23 -14.73 37.73
N GLU A 318 -17.13 -15.47 37.63
CA GLU A 318 -16.43 -16.03 38.80
C GLU A 318 -15.79 -14.94 39.66
N VAL A 319 -15.19 -13.91 39.04
CA VAL A 319 -14.66 -12.74 39.74
C VAL A 319 -15.78 -11.96 40.43
N GLU A 320 -16.92 -11.73 39.78
CA GLU A 320 -18.06 -11.04 40.40
C GLU A 320 -18.64 -11.84 41.57
N GLN A 321 -18.67 -13.18 41.47
CA GLN A 321 -19.08 -14.03 42.59
C GLN A 321 -18.11 -13.90 43.78
N GLN A 322 -16.80 -13.83 43.53
CA GLN A 322 -15.81 -13.60 44.58
C GLN A 322 -15.92 -12.19 45.19
N ILE A 323 -16.20 -11.17 44.37
CA ILE A 323 -16.52 -9.81 44.86
C ILE A 323 -17.72 -9.87 45.80
N GLN A 324 -18.77 -10.59 45.44
CA GLN A 324 -19.97 -10.72 46.26
C GLN A 324 -19.69 -11.43 47.60
N ASN A 325 -18.88 -12.49 47.58
CA ASN A 325 -18.44 -13.18 48.81
C ASN A 325 -17.62 -12.25 49.72
N LEU A 326 -16.72 -11.45 49.14
CA LEU A 326 -15.95 -10.45 49.89
C LEU A 326 -16.83 -9.36 50.50
N ARG A 327 -17.86 -8.91 49.78
CA ARG A 327 -18.86 -7.97 50.33
C ARG A 327 -19.56 -8.56 51.54
N THR A 328 -19.99 -9.83 51.48
CA THR A 328 -20.63 -10.49 52.63
C THR A 328 -19.68 -10.64 53.80
N LEU A 329 -18.41 -10.98 53.54
CA LEU A 329 -17.39 -11.13 54.58
C LEU A 329 -17.08 -9.79 55.27
N PHE A 330 -16.89 -8.70 54.50
CA PHE A 330 -16.65 -7.37 55.08
C PHE A 330 -17.86 -6.87 55.87
N ARG A 331 -19.09 -7.12 55.39
CA ARG A 331 -20.30 -6.82 56.16
C ARG A 331 -20.36 -7.61 57.46
N GLN A 332 -20.04 -8.91 57.44
CA GLN A 332 -20.02 -9.74 58.63
C GLN A 332 -18.96 -9.27 59.66
N ARG A 333 -17.75 -8.96 59.21
CA ARG A 333 -16.69 -8.39 60.08
C ARG A 333 -17.05 -7.00 60.64
N LEU A 334 -17.84 -6.20 59.92
CA LEU A 334 -18.38 -4.93 60.42
C LEU A 334 -19.47 -5.11 61.48
N THR A 335 -20.19 -6.24 61.47
CA THR A 335 -21.20 -6.58 62.49
C THR A 335 -20.61 -7.24 63.74
N GLU A 336 -19.36 -7.73 63.69
CA GLU A 336 -18.66 -8.30 64.84
C GLU A 336 -18.15 -7.18 65.76
N PHE A 337 -18.80 -7.03 66.92
CA PHE A 337 -18.40 -6.12 67.98
C PHE A 337 -17.81 -6.93 69.15
N PRO A 338 -16.69 -6.49 69.80
CA PRO A 338 -15.97 -5.23 69.63
C PRO A 338 -14.81 -5.33 68.62
N SER A 339 -14.88 -4.53 67.54
CA SER A 339 -13.80 -4.34 66.56
C SER A 339 -13.16 -2.95 66.71
N SER A 340 -11.87 -2.83 66.36
CA SER A 340 -11.15 -1.54 66.43
C SER A 340 -11.78 -0.52 65.48
N ILE A 341 -11.83 0.75 65.89
CA ILE A 341 -12.33 1.87 65.09
C ILE A 341 -11.53 2.01 63.78
N ASP A 342 -10.23 1.71 63.82
CA ASP A 342 -9.36 1.77 62.65
C ASP A 342 -9.70 0.66 61.64
N ASP A 343 -10.02 -0.54 62.10
CA ASP A 343 -10.46 -1.66 61.25
C ASP A 343 -11.82 -1.35 60.62
N GLN A 344 -12.75 -0.78 61.39
CA GLN A 344 -14.06 -0.37 60.88
C GLN A 344 -13.93 0.70 59.78
N LYS A 345 -13.07 1.71 59.97
CA LYS A 345 -12.77 2.71 58.94
C LYS A 345 -12.14 2.08 57.69
N LEU A 346 -11.24 1.12 57.87
CA LEU A 346 -10.57 0.40 56.79
C LEU A 346 -11.59 -0.41 55.97
N PHE A 347 -12.45 -1.19 56.62
CA PHE A 347 -13.50 -1.97 55.97
C PHE A 347 -14.54 -1.10 55.25
N ILE A 348 -14.91 0.06 55.82
CA ILE A 348 -15.80 1.03 55.16
C ILE A 348 -15.14 1.56 53.87
N ARG A 349 -13.86 1.91 53.91
CA ARG A 349 -13.11 2.35 52.72
C ARG A 349 -13.06 1.27 51.64
N TYR A 350 -12.85 0.02 52.06
CA TYR A 350 -12.84 -1.14 51.17
C TYR A 350 -14.19 -1.41 50.52
N LEU A 351 -15.28 -1.38 51.30
CA LEU A 351 -16.64 -1.51 50.78
C LEU A 351 -17.00 -0.38 49.80
N HIS A 352 -16.60 0.86 50.10
CA HIS A 352 -16.86 2.00 49.21
C HIS A 352 -16.11 1.88 47.87
N SER A 353 -14.87 1.36 47.88
CA SER A 353 -14.10 1.12 46.66
C SER A 353 -14.68 -0.01 45.78
N LEU A 354 -15.38 -0.96 46.39
CA LEU A 354 -16.02 -2.09 45.71
C LEU A 354 -17.44 -1.75 45.23
N ASP A 355 -18.14 -0.84 45.90
CA ASP A 355 -19.46 -0.37 45.51
C ASP A 355 -19.68 1.10 45.93
N PRO A 356 -19.55 2.06 44.99
CA PRO A 356 -19.78 3.47 45.26
C PRO A 356 -21.24 3.81 45.63
N ARG A 357 -22.19 2.89 45.44
CA ARG A 357 -23.63 3.13 45.65
C ARG A 357 -24.15 2.66 47.00
N ALA A 358 -23.45 1.77 47.69
CA ALA A 358 -23.79 1.39 49.05
C ALA A 358 -23.20 2.42 50.03
N ASP A 359 -23.92 2.74 51.11
CA ASP A 359 -23.40 3.52 52.25
C ASP A 359 -23.07 2.58 53.42
N PRO A 360 -21.84 2.02 53.47
CA PRO A 360 -21.46 1.02 54.46
C PRO A 360 -21.20 1.68 55.83
N ALA A 361 -21.01 3.01 55.86
CA ALA A 361 -20.84 3.76 57.09
C ALA A 361 -22.15 3.83 57.87
N TRP A 362 -23.28 4.00 57.17
CA TRP A 362 -24.61 3.99 57.78
C TRP A 362 -24.95 2.64 58.43
N ASP A 363 -24.66 1.52 57.73
CA ASP A 363 -24.86 0.17 58.26
C ASP A 363 -24.01 -0.07 59.52
N CYS A 364 -22.77 0.41 59.54
CA CYS A 364 -21.89 0.30 60.70
C CYS A 364 -22.44 1.06 61.92
N ILE A 365 -22.93 2.29 61.72
CA ILE A 365 -23.51 3.12 62.78
C ILE A 365 -24.78 2.47 63.36
N ILE A 366 -25.63 1.89 62.51
CA ILE A 366 -26.83 1.18 62.98
C ILE A 366 -26.45 -0.01 63.86
N HIS A 367 -25.45 -0.81 63.47
CA HIS A 367 -25.02 -1.96 64.24
C HIS A 367 -24.30 -1.56 65.54
N GLN A 368 -23.47 -0.52 65.52
CA GLN A 368 -22.89 0.05 66.74
C GLN A 368 -23.97 0.55 67.70
N LYS A 369 -24.99 1.24 67.19
CA LYS A 369 -26.15 1.66 68.00
C LYS A 369 -26.85 0.45 68.63
N ALA A 370 -27.10 -0.61 67.86
CA ALA A 370 -27.73 -1.82 68.38
C ALA A 370 -26.87 -2.51 69.45
N ALA A 371 -25.57 -2.68 69.19
CA ALA A 371 -24.63 -3.26 70.15
C ALA A 371 -24.52 -2.44 71.43
N LEU A 372 -24.47 -1.10 71.35
CA LEU A 372 -24.48 -0.23 72.51
C LEU A 372 -25.80 -0.32 73.28
N ILE A 373 -26.93 -0.42 72.60
CA ILE A 373 -28.24 -0.65 73.25
C ILE A 373 -28.25 -1.98 73.99
N ASP A 374 -27.68 -3.04 73.42
CA ASP A 374 -27.65 -4.36 74.07
C ASP A 374 -26.67 -4.40 75.25
N VAL A 375 -25.52 -3.72 75.16
CA VAL A 375 -24.61 -3.53 76.31
C VAL A 375 -25.28 -2.69 77.41
N LEU A 376 -25.99 -1.62 77.04
CA LEU A 376 -26.76 -0.82 78.00
C LEU A 376 -27.88 -1.64 78.64
N ARG A 377 -28.53 -2.55 77.90
CA ARG A 377 -29.53 -3.47 78.43
C ARG A 377 -28.90 -4.51 79.36
N SER A 378 -27.76 -5.09 79.02
CA SER A 378 -27.07 -6.04 79.91
C SER A 378 -26.61 -5.36 81.20
N CYS A 379 -26.01 -4.18 81.11
CA CYS A 379 -25.63 -3.37 82.27
C CYS A 379 -26.82 -2.84 83.08
N ALA A 380 -28.04 -2.78 82.52
CA ALA A 380 -29.25 -2.44 83.26
C ALA A 380 -29.86 -3.65 83.99
N VAL A 381 -29.52 -4.87 83.58
CA VAL A 381 -29.95 -6.13 84.21
C VAL A 381 -29.05 -6.50 85.38
N ASP A 382 -27.75 -6.26 85.28
CA ASP A 382 -26.77 -6.50 86.37
C ASP A 382 -27.11 -5.80 87.71
N PRO A 383 -27.48 -4.51 87.77
CA PRO A 383 -27.85 -3.87 89.03
C PRO A 383 -29.18 -4.39 89.60
N LYS A 384 -30.10 -4.89 88.76
CA LYS A 384 -31.35 -5.51 89.21
C LYS A 384 -31.13 -6.92 89.77
N GLN A 385 -30.19 -7.69 89.21
CA GLN A 385 -29.80 -8.99 89.74
C GLN A 385 -28.97 -8.87 91.03
N GLN A 386 -28.08 -7.88 91.13
CA GLN A 386 -27.37 -7.57 92.38
C GLN A 386 -28.30 -7.05 93.48
N GLN A 387 -29.29 -6.19 93.15
CA GLN A 387 -30.32 -5.79 94.11
C GLN A 387 -31.25 -6.93 94.51
N GLN A 388 -31.63 -7.85 93.60
CA GLN A 388 -32.42 -9.02 93.96
C GLN A 388 -31.66 -10.06 94.80
N GLN A 389 -30.34 -10.20 94.62
CA GLN A 389 -29.50 -11.03 95.49
C GLN A 389 -29.27 -10.39 96.86
N GLN A 390 -29.08 -9.06 96.94
CA GLN A 390 -29.02 -8.36 98.22
C GLN A 390 -30.37 -8.35 98.97
N CYS A 391 -31.50 -8.18 98.29
CA CYS A 391 -32.82 -8.25 98.93
C CYS A 391 -33.19 -9.67 99.41
N LYS A 392 -32.68 -10.73 98.77
CA LYS A 392 -32.84 -12.12 99.26
C LYS A 392 -31.95 -12.44 100.48
N SER A 393 -30.89 -11.67 100.72
CA SER A 393 -30.05 -11.77 101.92
C SER A 393 -30.63 -11.07 103.16
N PHE A 394 -31.64 -10.21 103.00
CA PHE A 394 -32.21 -9.40 104.08
C PHE A 394 -33.59 -9.88 104.57
N TYR A 395 -34.12 -10.99 104.03
CA TYR A 395 -35.39 -11.60 104.45
C TYR A 395 -35.19 -13.08 104.80
N PHE A 396 -34.60 -13.36 105.96
CA PHE A 396 -34.80 -14.60 106.74
C PHE A 396 -34.30 -14.38 108.18
N PRO A 397 -35.18 -14.29 109.19
CA PRO A 397 -34.96 -14.93 110.49
C PRO A 397 -35.26 -16.43 110.43
#